data_AF-A0AAF0PUF5-F1
#
_entry.id   AF-A0AAF0PUF5-F1
#
_cell.length_a   1.000
_cell.length_b   1.000
_cell.length_c   1.000
_cell.angle_alpha   90.00
_cell.angle_beta   90.00
_cell.angle_gamma   90.00
#
_symmetry.space_group_name_H-M   'P 1'
#
loop_
_entity.id
_entity.type
_entity.pdbx_description
1 polymer ?
#
loop_
_entity_poly.entity_id
_entity_poly.type
_entity_poly.pdbx_seq_one_letter_code
_entity_poly.pdbx_strand_id
1 'polypeptide(L)'
;MMFDASGVVLGQRNNKLFHPINYTSMTLNCALKNYKVTEQELLALVYGFEKFRAYLLGIKVVVHTNHAALRDLMENREAKPQFIMWVLLLQEFYFEIKDRKQRENQVVDHLSRSELAATIAGELDIENASSMNC
;
A
#
# COMPACT_ATOMS: atom_id res chain seq x y z
N MET A 1 -8.80 -6.94 3.04
CA MET A 1 -7.44 -6.51 2.67
C MET A 1 -7.22 -5.11 3.20
N MET A 2 -6.05 -4.84 3.77
CA MET A 2 -5.67 -3.55 4.36
C MET A 2 -4.32 -3.16 3.73
N PHE A 3 -4.11 -1.88 3.45
CA PHE A 3 -2.87 -1.41 2.82
C PHE A 3 -2.51 -0.01 3.33
N ASP A 4 -1.25 0.34 3.16
CA ASP A 4 -0.66 1.64 3.44
C ASP A 4 0.48 1.87 2.43
N ALA A 5 1.11 3.05 2.43
CA ALA A 5 2.07 3.49 1.41
C ALA A 5 3.23 2.50 1.13
N SER A 6 3.60 1.65 2.09
CA SER A 6 4.68 0.66 1.91
C SER A 6 4.26 -0.80 2.16
N GLY A 7 3.02 -1.05 2.62
CA GLY A 7 2.65 -2.35 3.17
C GLY A 7 1.24 -2.76 2.83
N VAL A 8 1.04 -4.06 2.61
CA VAL A 8 -0.26 -4.67 2.32
C VAL A 8 -0.45 -5.93 3.16
N VAL A 9 -1.60 -6.02 3.81
CA VAL A 9 -2.01 -7.16 4.63
C VAL A 9 -3.26 -7.79 4.05
N LEU A 10 -3.13 -9.06 3.68
CA LEU A 10 -4.27 -9.90 3.35
C LEU A 10 -4.70 -10.62 4.62
N GLY A 11 -5.99 -10.55 4.93
CA GLY A 11 -6.55 -11.26 6.07
C GLY A 11 -8.03 -11.56 5.88
N GLN A 12 -8.46 -12.63 6.53
CA GLN A 12 -9.85 -13.06 6.55
C GLN A 12 -10.49 -12.62 7.86
N ARG A 13 -11.75 -12.19 7.77
CA ARG A 13 -12.54 -11.84 8.95
C ARG A 13 -13.39 -13.04 9.34
N ASN A 14 -13.13 -13.63 10.50
CA ASN A 14 -13.93 -14.72 11.06
C ASN A 14 -14.38 -14.34 12.47
N ASN A 15 -15.69 -14.44 12.77
CA ASN A 15 -16.28 -14.09 14.07
C ASN A 15 -15.82 -12.74 14.65
N LYS A 16 -15.86 -11.67 13.83
CA LYS A 16 -15.44 -10.29 14.15
C LYS A 16 -13.93 -10.07 14.34
N LEU A 17 -13.14 -11.14 14.47
CA LEU A 17 -11.68 -11.09 14.58
C LEU A 17 -11.04 -11.13 13.19
N PHE A 18 -10.05 -10.26 12.99
CA PHE A 18 -9.26 -10.22 11.76
C PHE A 18 -8.07 -11.16 11.89
N HIS A 19 -8.01 -12.17 11.02
CA HIS A 19 -6.92 -13.13 10.97
C HIS A 19 -6.05 -12.80 9.74
N PRO A 20 -4.85 -12.27 9.93
CA PRO A 20 -3.92 -12.01 8.83
C PRO A 20 -3.46 -13.35 8.23
N ILE A 21 -3.61 -13.48 6.92
CA ILE A 21 -3.18 -14.65 6.15
C ILE A 21 -1.75 -14.43 5.67
N ASN A 22 -1.49 -13.24 5.09
CA ASN A 22 -0.19 -12.95 4.50
C ASN A 22 0.12 -11.45 4.55
N TYR A 23 1.39 -11.14 4.74
CA TYR A 23 1.94 -9.79 4.76
C TYR A 23 2.86 -9.64 3.57
N THR A 24 2.68 -8.58 2.80
CA THR A 24 3.64 -8.19 1.77
C THR A 24 3.95 -6.72 1.97
N SER A 25 5.22 -6.37 1.94
CA SER A 25 5.64 -4.99 1.87
C SER A 25 6.32 -4.73 0.54
N MET A 26 6.33 -3.46 0.15
CA MET A 26 6.96 -2.97 -1.06
C MET A 26 7.88 -1.83 -0.65
N THR A 27 9.17 -1.99 -0.93
CA THR A 27 10.13 -0.91 -0.72
C THR A 27 9.90 0.17 -1.78
N LEU A 28 9.62 1.40 -1.34
CA LEU A 28 9.47 2.55 -2.21
C LEU A 28 10.86 2.96 -2.73
N ASN A 29 11.14 2.69 -4.01
CA ASN A 29 12.33 3.19 -4.70
C ASN A 29 12.39 4.73 -4.66
N CYS A 30 13.57 5.34 -4.82
CA CYS A 30 13.74 6.79 -4.75
C CYS A 30 12.82 7.56 -5.73
N ALA A 31 12.54 7.01 -6.91
CA ALA A 31 11.58 7.57 -7.83
C ALA A 31 10.14 7.56 -7.27
N LEU A 32 9.77 6.51 -6.54
CA LEU A 32 8.46 6.33 -5.91
C LEU A 32 8.28 7.19 -4.65
N LYS A 33 9.37 7.51 -3.95
CA LYS A 33 9.36 8.43 -2.80
C LYS A 33 8.88 9.84 -3.16
N ASN A 34 9.12 10.29 -4.40
CA ASN A 34 8.72 11.62 -4.89
C ASN A 34 7.23 11.71 -5.29
N TYR A 35 6.50 10.60 -5.33
CA TYR A 35 5.08 10.60 -5.65
C TYR A 35 4.26 11.16 -4.50
N LYS A 36 3.04 11.61 -4.80
CA LYS A 36 2.09 12.02 -3.77
C LYS A 36 1.70 10.81 -2.92
N VAL A 37 1.36 11.05 -1.65
CA VAL A 37 0.92 9.98 -0.72
C VAL A 37 -0.21 9.12 -1.31
N THR A 38 -1.17 9.74 -2.00
CA THR A 38 -2.29 9.03 -2.65
C THR A 38 -1.84 8.17 -3.85
N GLU A 39 -0.82 8.60 -4.58
CA GLU A 39 -0.22 7.81 -5.67
C GLU A 39 0.56 6.60 -5.10
N GLN A 40 1.26 6.78 -3.98
CA GLN A 40 1.97 5.70 -3.29
C GLN A 40 1.00 4.65 -2.75
N GLU A 41 -0.09 5.08 -2.11
CA GLU A 41 -1.16 4.21 -1.62
C GLU A 41 -1.82 3.42 -2.76
N LEU A 42 -2.10 4.07 -3.90
CA LEU A 42 -2.66 3.39 -5.07
C LEU A 42 -1.70 2.34 -5.63
N LEU A 43 -0.41 2.67 -5.71
CA LEU A 43 0.61 1.73 -6.15
C LEU A 43 0.72 0.53 -5.21
N ALA A 44 0.71 0.76 -3.90
CA ALA A 44 0.69 -0.30 -2.90
C ALA A 44 -0.53 -1.23 -3.09
N LEU A 45 -1.70 -0.65 -3.39
CA LEU A 45 -2.90 -1.43 -3.69
C LEU A 45 -2.70 -2.34 -4.92
N VAL A 46 -2.25 -1.78 -6.05
CA VAL A 46 -2.01 -2.52 -7.29
C VAL A 46 -0.99 -3.65 -7.06
N TYR A 47 0.11 -3.34 -6.37
CA TYR A 47 1.14 -4.31 -6.02
C TYR A 47 0.58 -5.44 -5.15
N GLY A 48 -0.26 -5.11 -4.16
CA GLY A 48 -0.95 -6.08 -3.34
C GLY A 48 -1.84 -7.01 -4.15
N PHE A 49 -2.64 -6.47 -5.08
CA PHE A 49 -3.51 -7.27 -5.94
C PHE A 49 -2.71 -8.19 -6.87
N GLU A 50 -1.61 -7.71 -7.43
CA GLU A 50 -0.73 -8.51 -8.26
C GLU A 50 -0.09 -9.65 -7.44
N LYS A 51 0.40 -9.36 -6.23
CA LYS A 51 1.02 -10.35 -5.34
C LYS A 51 0.03 -11.41 -4.87
N PHE A 52 -1.19 -11.00 -4.54
CA PHE A 52 -2.25 -11.88 -4.07
C PHE A 52 -3.17 -12.36 -5.19
N ARG A 53 -2.80 -12.19 -6.47
CA ARG A 53 -3.65 -12.54 -7.62
C ARG A 53 -4.24 -13.95 -7.52
N ALA A 54 -3.43 -14.94 -7.14
CA ALA A 54 -3.86 -16.33 -6.96
C ALA A 54 -4.94 -16.52 -5.87
N TYR A 55 -5.00 -15.64 -4.87
CA TYR A 55 -5.98 -15.69 -3.78
C TYR A 55 -7.23 -14.84 -4.06
N LEU A 56 -7.11 -13.77 -4.86
CA LEU A 56 -8.18 -12.79 -5.06
C LEU A 56 -8.98 -13.04 -6.33
N LEU A 57 -8.44 -13.79 -7.29
CA LEU A 57 -9.13 -14.09 -8.55
C LEU A 57 -10.44 -14.84 -8.29
N GLY A 58 -11.56 -14.28 -8.76
CA GLY A 58 -12.90 -14.89 -8.64
C GLY A 58 -13.57 -14.75 -7.27
N ILE A 59 -12.97 -14.06 -6.30
CA ILE A 59 -13.55 -13.85 -4.96
C ILE A 59 -13.82 -12.36 -4.74
N LYS A 60 -14.93 -12.05 -4.06
CA LYS A 60 -15.24 -10.67 -3.65
C LYS A 60 -14.39 -10.25 -2.47
N VAL A 61 -13.50 -9.28 -2.69
CA VAL A 61 -12.55 -8.80 -1.68
C VAL A 61 -12.98 -7.43 -1.16
N VAL A 62 -12.99 -7.24 0.16
CA VAL A 62 -13.18 -5.92 0.75
C VAL A 62 -11.80 -5.30 1.03
N VAL A 63 -11.53 -4.19 0.37
CA VAL A 63 -10.33 -3.36 0.55
C VAL A 63 -10.66 -2.25 1.54
N HIS A 64 -9.89 -2.17 2.61
CA HIS A 64 -9.99 -1.11 3.59
C HIS A 64 -8.94 -0.04 3.33
N THR A 65 -9.39 1.19 3.11
CA THR A 65 -8.53 2.38 2.97
C THR A 65 -8.74 3.31 4.17
N ASN A 66 -7.67 3.95 4.62
CA ASN A 66 -7.67 5.01 5.63
C ASN A 66 -7.77 6.41 4.98
N HIS A 67 -7.71 6.50 3.65
CA HIS A 67 -7.61 7.76 2.93
C HIS A 67 -8.84 8.01 2.04
N ALA A 68 -9.68 8.96 2.46
CA ALA A 68 -10.86 9.36 1.68
C ALA A 68 -10.49 9.91 0.29
N ALA A 69 -9.34 10.59 0.16
CA ALA A 69 -8.84 11.11 -1.10
C ALA A 69 -8.58 10.01 -2.16
N LEU A 70 -8.27 8.78 -1.73
CA LEU A 70 -8.09 7.66 -2.66
C LEU A 70 -9.43 7.23 -3.28
N ARG A 71 -10.53 7.31 -2.52
CA ARG A 71 -11.87 7.04 -3.07
C ARG A 71 -12.21 8.07 -4.14
N ASP A 72 -11.97 9.34 -3.83
CA ASP A 72 -12.24 10.44 -4.76
C ASP A 72 -11.34 10.37 -6.00
N LEU A 73 -10.10 9.87 -5.88
CA LEU A 73 -9.17 9.62 -6.99
C LEU A 73 -9.58 8.43 -7.87
N MET A 74 -10.16 7.37 -7.27
CA MET A 74 -10.71 6.24 -8.01
C MET A 74 -11.97 6.61 -8.79
N GLU A 75 -12.80 7.51 -8.23
CA GLU A 75 -13.98 8.04 -8.90
C GLU A 75 -13.59 9.03 -10.01
N ASN A 76 -12.69 9.96 -9.70
CA ASN A 76 -12.14 10.92 -10.66
C ASN A 76 -10.93 10.30 -11.38
N ARG A 77 -11.20 9.39 -12.32
CA ARG A 77 -10.18 8.71 -13.14
C ARG A 77 -9.19 9.73 -13.72
N GLU A 78 -8.03 9.86 -13.09
CA GLU A 78 -6.97 10.75 -13.59
C GLU A 78 -6.56 10.29 -14.99
N ALA A 79 -6.51 11.24 -15.94
CA ALA A 79 -6.16 10.96 -17.34
C ALA A 79 -4.66 10.68 -17.56
N LYS A 80 -3.90 10.41 -16.49
CA LYS A 80 -2.50 9.98 -16.62
C LYS A 80 -2.49 8.53 -17.17
N PRO A 81 -1.65 8.23 -18.16
CA PRO A 81 -1.60 6.89 -18.76
C PRO A 81 -1.27 5.78 -17.75
N GLN A 82 -0.47 6.08 -16.72
CA GLN A 82 -0.14 5.14 -15.65
C GLN A 82 -1.37 4.72 -14.84
N PHE A 83 -2.25 5.67 -14.50
CA PHE A 83 -3.48 5.42 -13.75
C PHE A 83 -4.46 4.59 -14.56
N ILE A 84 -4.60 4.87 -15.85
CA ILE A 84 -5.44 4.10 -16.75
C ILE A 84 -4.99 2.63 -16.77
N MET A 85 -3.68 2.37 -16.84
CA MET A 85 -3.16 1.00 -16.77
C MET A 85 -3.47 0.30 -15.46
N TRP A 86 -3.34 0.99 -14.32
CA TRP A 86 -3.67 0.43 -13.01
C TRP A 86 -5.15 0.14 -12.86
N VAL A 87 -6.02 1.04 -13.35
CA VAL A 87 -7.47 0.82 -13.32
C VAL A 87 -7.86 -0.37 -14.19
N LEU A 88 -7.22 -0.56 -15.35
CA LEU A 88 -7.45 -1.74 -16.20
C LEU A 88 -7.04 -3.04 -15.50
N LEU A 89 -5.91 -3.05 -14.77
CA LEU A 89 -5.49 -4.21 -13.97
C LEU A 89 -6.49 -4.50 -12.85
N LEU A 90 -6.97 -3.46 -12.18
CA LEU A 90 -7.93 -3.59 -11.08
C LEU A 90 -9.31 -4.06 -11.55
N GLN A 91 -9.71 -3.78 -12.80
CA GLN A 91 -10.97 -4.26 -13.37
C GLN A 91 -11.08 -5.79 -13.47
N GLU A 92 -9.95 -6.52 -13.48
CA GLU A 92 -9.96 -7.98 -13.45
C GLU A 92 -10.46 -8.54 -12.10
N PHE A 93 -10.38 -7.74 -11.03
CA PHE A 93 -10.69 -8.17 -9.68
C PHE A 93 -12.05 -7.64 -9.21
N TYR A 94 -12.79 -8.49 -8.50
CA TYR A 94 -14.02 -8.08 -7.82
C TYR A 94 -13.71 -7.58 -6.41
N PHE A 95 -13.60 -6.25 -6.25
CA PHE A 95 -13.35 -5.66 -4.94
C PHE A 95 -14.28 -4.49 -4.61
N GLU A 96 -14.47 -4.26 -3.31
CA GLU A 96 -15.17 -3.09 -2.77
C GLU A 96 -14.24 -2.29 -1.88
N ILE A 97 -14.15 -0.99 -2.12
CA ILE A 97 -13.43 -0.07 -1.25
C ILE A 97 -14.35 0.35 -0.10
N LYS A 98 -13.93 0.08 1.14
CA LYS A 98 -14.59 0.56 2.36
C LYS A 98 -13.64 1.43 3.15
N ASP A 99 -14.08 2.66 3.42
CA ASP A 99 -13.38 3.55 4.33
C ASP A 99 -13.41 2.96 5.76
N ARG A 100 -12.24 2.88 6.39
CA ARG A 100 -12.08 2.39 7.76
C ARG A 100 -11.48 3.50 8.61
N LYS A 101 -12.11 3.82 9.75
CA LYS A 101 -11.57 4.78 10.72
C LYS A 101 -10.16 4.37 11.15
N GLN A 102 -9.22 5.32 11.08
CA GLN A 102 -7.78 5.20 11.32
C GLN A 102 -7.37 4.37 12.56
N ARG A 103 -8.18 4.32 13.62
CA ARG A 103 -7.87 3.57 14.85
C ARG A 103 -7.73 2.06 14.68
N GLU A 104 -8.32 1.45 13.65
CA GLU A 104 -8.25 0.00 13.42
C GLU A 104 -7.08 -0.43 12.51
N ASN A 105 -6.26 0.52 12.01
CA ASN A 105 -5.16 0.26 11.08
C ASN A 105 -3.77 0.19 11.73
N GLN A 106 -3.69 0.21 13.06
CA GLN A 106 -2.42 0.26 13.80
C GLN A 106 -1.40 -0.77 13.32
N VAL A 107 -1.83 -1.99 12.99
CA VAL A 107 -0.94 -3.07 12.52
C VAL A 107 -0.21 -2.67 11.23
N VAL A 108 -0.91 -2.04 10.28
CA VAL A 108 -0.31 -1.64 9.00
C VAL A 108 0.54 -0.37 9.20
N ASP A 109 0.03 0.61 9.94
CA ASP A 109 0.75 1.85 10.26
C ASP A 109 2.10 1.57 10.97
N HIS A 110 2.15 0.54 11.83
CA HIS A 110 3.39 0.11 12.49
C HIS A 110 4.41 -0.48 11.50
N LEU A 111 3.95 -1.24 10.50
CA LEU A 111 4.81 -1.81 9.47
C LEU A 111 5.42 -0.68 8.62
N SER A 112 4.60 0.28 8.18
CA SER A 112 5.05 1.40 7.33
C SER A 112 6.04 2.31 8.05
N ARG A 113 5.82 2.59 9.35
CA ARG A 113 6.78 3.36 10.16
C ARG A 113 8.10 2.63 10.36
N SER A 114 8.07 1.31 10.53
CA SER A 114 9.30 0.53 10.75
C SER A 114 10.19 0.50 9.50
N GLU A 115 9.60 0.44 8.30
CA GLU A 115 10.34 0.53 7.04
C GLU A 115 10.85 1.94 6.75
N LEU A 116 10.08 2.98 7.10
CA LEU A 116 10.56 4.36 7.04
C LEU A 116 11.77 4.56 7.95
N ALA A 117 11.74 4.01 9.17
CA ALA A 117 12.86 4.08 10.11
C ALA A 117 14.08 3.30 9.61
N ALA A 118 13.90 2.12 9.01
CA ALA A 118 15.00 1.36 8.40
C ALA A 118 15.63 2.10 7.21
N THR A 119 14.83 2.82 6.44
CA THR A 119 15.30 3.61 5.30
C THR A 119 16.09 4.85 5.75
N ILE A 120 15.65 5.54 6.81
CA ILE A 120 16.38 6.67 7.38
C ILE A 120 17.70 6.22 8.02
N ALA A 121 17.73 5.04 8.66
CA ALA A 121 18.95 4.47 9.20
C ALA A 121 20.00 4.19 8.11
N GLY A 122 19.59 3.66 6.95
CA GLY A 122 20.50 3.44 5.82
C GLY A 122 21.02 4.72 5.15
N GLU A 123 20.28 5.84 5.25
CA GLU A 123 20.73 7.13 4.72
C GLU A 123 21.79 7.79 5.63
N LEU A 124 21.69 7.59 6.96
CA LEU A 124 22.67 8.10 7.94
C LEU A 124 24.03 7.40 7.86
N ASP A 125 24.09 6.17 7.33
CA ASP A 125 25.34 5.44 7.14
C ASP A 125 26.14 5.93 5.91
N ILE A 126 25.48 6.52 4.91
CA ILE A 126 26.15 7.07 3.71
C ILE A 126 26.71 8.47 3.98
N GLU A 127 26.01 9.31 4.76
CA GLU A 127 26.54 10.63 5.14
C GLU A 127 27.72 10.54 6.13
N ASN A 128 27.72 9.57 7.05
CA ASN A 128 28.83 9.36 7.99
C ASN A 128 30.08 8.72 7.35
N ALA A 129 29.94 8.02 6.21
CA ALA A 129 31.09 7.51 5.46
C ALA A 129 31.82 8.61 4.65
N SER A 130 31.15 9.72 4.33
CA SER A 130 31.77 10.83 3.60
C SER A 130 32.46 11.87 4.49
N SER A 131 32.36 11.77 5.83
CA SER A 131 33.03 12.68 6.78
C SER A 131 34.31 12.10 7.42
N MET A 132 34.74 10.89 7.03
CA MET A 132 36.03 10.29 7.45
C MET A 132 37.03 10.16 6.29
N ASN A 133 37.02 11.12 5.37
CA ASN A 133 38.19 11.46 4.56
C ASN A 133 38.52 12.94 4.76
N CYS A 134 39.25 13.21 5.84
CA CYS A 134 40.14 14.37 5.99
C CYS A 134 41.47 13.84 6.51
#